data_AF-A0A7W1D6H7-F1
#
_entry.id   AF-A0A7W1D6H7-F1
#
_cell.length_a   1.000
_cell.length_b   1.000
_cell.length_c   1.000
_cell.angle_alpha   90.00
_cell.angle_beta   90.00
_cell.angle_gamma   90.00
#
_symmetry.space_group_name_H-M   'P 1'
#
loop_
_entity.id
_entity.type
_entity.pdbx_description
1 polymer ?
#
loop_
_entity_poly.entity_id
_entity_poly.type
_entity_poly.pdbx_seq_one_letter_code
_entity_poly.pdbx_strand_id
1 'polypeptide(L)'
;MVLTSNRAYSDLVKWMRSARPPGMNLWLRARRDFASSLITGTVVLGLIGLLDPESFGAPQSDAFANGWPPTVLAGLLILCAAFLATRFGRIRRATMRAAEPWFRPLYESPAWPGASGALAACAPGSKARFAVAWVWGPIALVVIACTFSWSTAYFVVDAILAGGRIGWGQPLYALGFALLSLMTWRFAEVRLATWRLATSIHREATEGY
;
A
#
# COMPACT_ATOMS: atom_id res chain seq x y z
N MET A 1 34.40 2.60 18.94
CA MET A 1 33.44 1.75 18.20
C MET A 1 32.09 2.42 17.90
N VAL A 2 31.51 3.24 18.80
CA VAL A 2 30.21 3.91 18.54
C VAL A 2 30.28 4.93 17.39
N LEU A 3 31.36 5.72 17.31
CA LEU A 3 31.57 6.74 16.27
C LEU A 3 31.69 6.14 14.85
N THR A 4 32.35 4.99 14.71
CA THR A 4 32.52 4.29 13.42
C THR A 4 31.19 3.69 12.95
N SER A 5 30.40 3.11 13.87
CA SER A 5 29.05 2.61 13.56
C SER A 5 28.09 3.72 13.13
N ASN A 6 28.15 4.90 13.75
CA ASN A 6 27.28 6.02 13.38
C ASN A 6 27.61 6.58 11.98
N ARG A 7 28.89 6.62 11.63
CA ARG A 7 29.33 6.99 10.27
C ARG A 7 28.85 5.97 9.24
N ALA A 8 29.03 4.68 9.52
CA ALA A 8 28.54 3.60 8.66
C ALA A 8 27.02 3.68 8.43
N TYR A 9 26.24 3.95 9.47
CA TYR A 9 24.79 4.13 9.32
C TYR A 9 24.41 5.38 8.49
N SER A 10 25.13 6.49 8.68
CA SER A 10 24.96 7.69 7.84
C SER A 10 25.23 7.36 6.37
N ASP A 11 26.31 6.64 6.08
CA ASP A 11 26.70 6.31 4.71
C ASP A 11 25.74 5.31 4.07
N LEU A 12 25.24 4.34 4.84
CA LEU A 12 24.12 3.48 4.45
C LEU A 12 22.90 4.31 4.02
N VAL A 13 22.50 5.29 4.83
CA VAL A 13 21.36 6.17 4.50
C VAL A 13 21.63 6.99 3.25
N LYS A 14 22.87 7.45 3.02
CA LYS A 14 23.23 8.16 1.77
C LYS A 14 23.10 7.25 0.56
N TRP A 15 23.60 6.01 0.62
CA TRP A 15 23.47 5.02 -0.45
C TRP A 15 22.01 4.70 -0.76
N MET A 16 21.18 4.54 0.27
CA MET A 16 19.74 4.33 0.07
C MET A 16 19.05 5.54 -0.57
N ARG A 17 19.47 6.76 -0.24
CA ARG A 17 18.91 7.98 -0.84
C ARG A 17 19.37 8.17 -2.28
N SER A 18 20.63 7.85 -2.60
CA SER A 18 21.15 7.95 -3.98
C SER A 18 20.54 6.93 -4.92
N ALA A 19 20.11 5.76 -4.39
CA ALA A 19 19.40 4.74 -5.15
C ALA A 19 17.96 5.13 -5.56
N ARG A 20 17.47 6.31 -5.15
CA ARG A 20 16.11 6.75 -5.48
C ARG A 20 15.99 7.10 -6.98
N PRO A 21 14.93 6.65 -7.67
CA PRO A 21 14.68 7.04 -9.04
C PRO A 21 14.54 8.57 -9.18
N PRO A 22 15.27 9.23 -10.10
CA PRO A 22 15.13 10.66 -10.34
C PRO A 22 13.77 10.98 -10.99
N GLY A 23 13.26 12.18 -10.76
CA GLY A 23 12.03 12.68 -11.41
C GLY A 23 10.73 11.98 -10.98
N MET A 24 10.75 11.26 -9.87
CA MET A 24 9.59 10.52 -9.39
C MET A 24 8.49 11.44 -8.86
N ASN A 25 7.36 11.51 -9.57
CA ASN A 25 6.17 12.21 -9.09
C ASN A 25 5.43 11.36 -8.04
N LEU A 26 5.77 11.61 -6.78
CA LEU A 26 5.25 10.88 -5.61
C LEU A 26 3.72 11.05 -5.44
N TRP A 27 3.16 12.18 -5.84
CA TRP A 27 1.73 12.43 -5.78
C TRP A 27 0.95 11.63 -6.82
N LEU A 28 1.48 11.56 -8.04
CA LEU A 28 0.86 10.76 -9.10
C LEU A 28 0.85 9.28 -8.74
N ARG A 29 1.94 8.78 -8.13
CA ARG A 29 2.00 7.40 -7.63
C ARG A 29 1.02 7.17 -6.50
N ALA A 30 1.06 7.99 -5.45
CA ALA A 30 0.14 7.88 -4.33
C ALA A 30 -1.34 7.89 -4.76
N ARG A 31 -1.73 8.75 -5.71
CA ARG A 31 -3.09 8.77 -6.28
C ARG A 31 -3.44 7.48 -7.00
N ARG A 32 -2.49 6.93 -7.76
CA ARG A 32 -2.68 5.68 -8.50
C ARG A 32 -2.81 4.50 -7.54
N ASP A 33 -1.96 4.41 -6.52
CA ASP A 33 -1.98 3.32 -5.55
C ASP A 33 -3.21 3.41 -4.64
N PHE A 34 -3.61 4.63 -4.23
CA PHE A 34 -4.91 4.88 -3.60
C PHE A 34 -6.08 4.43 -4.47
N ALA A 35 -6.11 4.80 -5.75
CA ALA A 35 -7.19 4.39 -6.65
C ALA A 35 -7.24 2.87 -6.80
N SER A 36 -6.09 2.21 -6.94
CA SER A 36 -6.02 0.75 -7.00
C SER A 36 -6.48 0.08 -5.71
N SER A 37 -6.09 0.59 -4.54
CA SER A 37 -6.50 0.05 -3.24
C SER A 37 -7.99 0.29 -2.97
N LEU A 38 -8.51 1.47 -3.31
CA LEU A 38 -9.93 1.82 -3.21
C LEU A 38 -10.77 0.90 -4.11
N ILE A 39 -10.42 0.76 -5.38
CA ILE A 39 -11.14 -0.12 -6.34
C ILE A 39 -11.13 -1.56 -5.83
N THR A 40 -9.99 -2.04 -5.33
CA THR A 40 -9.89 -3.40 -4.79
C THR A 40 -10.78 -3.57 -3.55
N GLY A 41 -10.77 -2.59 -2.64
CA GLY A 41 -11.65 -2.56 -1.48
C GLY A 41 -13.12 -2.53 -1.86
N THR A 42 -13.52 -1.71 -2.85
CA THR A 42 -14.89 -1.65 -3.36
C THR A 42 -15.33 -2.98 -3.96
N VAL A 43 -14.45 -3.69 -4.67
CA VAL A 43 -14.76 -5.02 -5.21
C VAL A 43 -14.99 -6.02 -4.08
N VAL A 44 -14.07 -6.11 -3.13
CA VAL A 44 -14.18 -7.08 -2.03
C VAL A 44 -15.39 -6.77 -1.15
N LEU A 45 -15.52 -5.54 -0.68
CA LEU A 45 -16.63 -5.13 0.19
C LEU A 45 -17.97 -5.13 -0.54
N GLY A 46 -18.01 -4.77 -1.83
CA GLY A 46 -19.23 -4.84 -2.61
C GLY A 46 -19.68 -6.28 -2.88
N LEU A 47 -18.74 -7.22 -3.07
CA LEU A 47 -19.07 -8.65 -3.13
C LEU A 47 -19.61 -9.16 -1.79
N ILE A 48 -18.98 -8.77 -0.67
CA ILE A 48 -19.50 -9.09 0.67
C ILE A 48 -20.90 -8.49 0.84
N GLY A 49 -21.12 -7.23 0.45
CA GLY A 49 -22.42 -6.57 0.57
C GLY A 49 -23.52 -7.16 -0.32
N LEU A 50 -23.16 -7.82 -1.44
CA LEU A 50 -24.12 -8.60 -2.24
C LEU A 50 -24.45 -9.96 -1.63
N LEU A 51 -23.46 -10.62 -1.01
CA LEU A 51 -23.61 -11.96 -0.43
C LEU A 51 -24.22 -11.94 0.97
N ASP A 52 -23.87 -10.93 1.76
CA ASP A 52 -24.25 -10.77 3.15
C ASP A 52 -24.53 -9.27 3.46
N PRO A 53 -25.67 -8.74 2.98
CA PRO A 53 -26.02 -7.34 3.16
C PRO A 53 -26.25 -6.96 4.63
N GLU A 54 -26.47 -7.93 5.53
CA GLU A 54 -26.70 -7.71 6.97
C GLU A 54 -25.44 -7.20 7.69
N SER A 55 -24.27 -7.46 7.12
CA SER A 55 -22.99 -6.95 7.60
C SER A 55 -22.79 -5.44 7.36
N PHE A 56 -23.69 -4.81 6.59
CA PHE A 56 -23.71 -3.37 6.28
C PHE A 56 -24.92 -2.71 6.95
N GLY A 57 -24.86 -1.41 7.22
CA GLY A 57 -25.82 -0.71 8.10
C GLY A 57 -27.23 -0.53 7.52
N ALA A 58 -27.61 -1.27 6.48
CA ALA A 58 -28.88 -1.14 5.78
C ALA A 58 -30.01 -1.90 6.49
N PRO A 59 -31.18 -1.27 6.77
CA PRO A 59 -32.35 -1.98 7.26
C PRO A 59 -32.93 -2.90 6.17
N GLN A 60 -33.06 -4.20 6.48
CA GLN A 60 -33.38 -5.34 5.60
C GLN A 60 -34.53 -5.15 4.58
N SER A 61 -35.56 -4.33 4.85
CA SER A 61 -36.80 -4.36 4.06
C SER A 61 -36.78 -3.55 2.76
N ASP A 62 -35.96 -2.50 2.67
CA ASP A 62 -36.10 -1.50 1.60
C ASP A 62 -35.07 -1.64 0.47
N ALA A 63 -33.88 -2.19 0.77
CA ALA A 63 -32.75 -2.21 -0.16
C ALA A 63 -32.95 -3.21 -1.32
N PHE A 64 -33.41 -4.43 -1.01
CA PHE A 64 -33.70 -5.45 -2.03
C PHE A 64 -35.15 -5.39 -2.55
N ALA A 65 -36.08 -4.81 -1.79
CA ALA A 65 -37.46 -4.63 -2.25
C ALA A 65 -37.57 -3.62 -3.41
N ASN A 66 -36.70 -2.60 -3.44
CA ASN A 66 -36.66 -1.62 -4.53
C ASN A 66 -35.83 -2.04 -5.75
N GLY A 67 -35.11 -3.18 -5.69
CA GLY A 67 -34.37 -3.81 -6.81
C GLY A 67 -33.20 -3.03 -7.42
N TRP A 68 -33.15 -1.70 -7.30
CA TRP A 68 -32.14 -0.85 -7.92
C TRP A 68 -30.80 -0.78 -7.15
N PRO A 69 -30.74 -0.78 -5.80
CA PRO A 69 -29.46 -0.76 -5.09
C PRO A 69 -28.52 -1.92 -5.43
N PRO A 70 -28.97 -3.20 -5.48
CA PRO A 70 -28.09 -4.30 -5.84
C PRO A 70 -27.69 -4.28 -7.32
N THR A 71 -28.53 -3.77 -8.23
CA THR A 71 -28.17 -3.65 -9.66
C THR A 71 -27.13 -2.56 -9.89
N VAL A 72 -27.21 -1.43 -9.20
CA VAL A 72 -26.17 -0.38 -9.21
C VAL A 72 -24.86 -0.91 -8.63
N LEU A 73 -24.91 -1.65 -7.51
CA LEU A 73 -23.72 -2.26 -6.93
C LEU A 73 -23.08 -3.29 -7.86
N ALA A 74 -23.89 -4.16 -8.49
CA ALA A 74 -23.40 -5.12 -9.48
C ALA A 74 -22.75 -4.42 -10.69
N GLY A 75 -23.35 -3.35 -11.20
CA GLY A 75 -22.79 -2.55 -12.28
C GLY A 75 -21.43 -1.93 -11.89
N LEU A 76 -21.33 -1.38 -10.67
CA LEU A 76 -20.08 -0.84 -10.14
C LEU A 76 -19.01 -1.93 -10.02
N LEU A 77 -19.35 -3.12 -9.51
CA LEU A 77 -18.45 -4.25 -9.41
C LEU A 77 -17.92 -4.70 -10.77
N ILE A 78 -18.77 -4.78 -11.79
CA ILE A 78 -18.37 -5.12 -13.17
C ILE A 78 -17.37 -4.09 -13.70
N LEU A 79 -17.63 -2.80 -13.51
CA LEU A 79 -16.71 -1.73 -13.94
C LEU A 79 -15.37 -1.81 -13.21
N CYS A 80 -15.38 -2.02 -11.89
CA CYS A 80 -14.18 -2.19 -11.09
C CYS A 80 -13.39 -3.44 -11.48
N ALA A 81 -14.07 -4.57 -11.73
CA ALA A 81 -13.46 -5.81 -12.18
C ALA A 81 -12.86 -5.68 -13.58
N ALA A 82 -13.55 -5.04 -14.52
CA ALA A 82 -13.03 -4.74 -15.86
C ALA A 82 -11.78 -3.86 -15.77
N PHE A 83 -11.81 -2.82 -14.92
CA PHE A 83 -10.64 -1.97 -14.69
C PHE A 83 -9.45 -2.78 -14.13
N LEU A 84 -9.67 -3.63 -13.12
CA LEU A 84 -8.63 -4.52 -12.57
C LEU A 84 -8.09 -5.48 -13.63
N ALA A 85 -8.95 -6.06 -14.46
CA ALA A 85 -8.56 -6.96 -15.55
C ALA A 85 -7.61 -6.28 -16.54
N THR A 86 -7.89 -5.02 -16.95
CA THR A 86 -6.99 -4.27 -17.84
C THR A 86 -5.61 -3.98 -17.21
N ARG A 87 -5.50 -4.05 -15.88
CA ARG A 87 -4.28 -3.79 -15.13
C ARG A 87 -3.62 -5.06 -14.57
N PHE A 88 -4.22 -6.23 -14.78
CA PHE A 88 -3.79 -7.49 -14.16
C PHE A 88 -2.31 -7.81 -14.44
N GLY A 89 -1.85 -7.65 -15.69
CA GLY A 89 -0.45 -7.87 -16.05
C GLY A 89 0.54 -6.89 -15.38
N ARG A 90 0.09 -5.69 -14.95
CA ARG A 90 0.91 -4.79 -14.14
C ARG A 90 0.93 -5.23 -12.67
N ILE A 91 -0.22 -5.63 -12.13
CA ILE A 91 -0.35 -6.12 -10.75
C ILE A 91 0.52 -7.36 -10.56
N ARG A 92 0.40 -8.36 -11.46
CA ARG A 92 1.22 -9.58 -11.44
C ARG A 92 2.72 -9.29 -11.49
N ARG A 93 3.15 -8.32 -12.31
CA ARG A 93 4.57 -7.91 -12.35
C ARG A 93 5.01 -7.19 -11.08
N ALA A 94 4.14 -6.37 -10.49
CA ALA A 94 4.44 -5.69 -9.24
C ALA A 94 4.57 -6.68 -8.07
N THR A 95 3.69 -7.68 -7.99
CA THR A 95 3.75 -8.71 -6.95
C THR A 95 5.00 -9.59 -7.11
N MET A 96 5.33 -10.02 -8.33
CA MET A 96 6.58 -10.74 -8.60
C MET A 96 7.81 -9.92 -8.16
N ARG A 97 7.86 -8.63 -8.52
CA ARG A 97 8.96 -7.74 -8.12
C ARG A 97 9.02 -7.48 -6.62
N ALA A 98 7.89 -7.50 -5.93
CA ALA A 98 7.84 -7.35 -4.47
C ALA A 98 8.39 -8.60 -3.76
N ALA A 99 8.20 -9.78 -4.35
CA ALA A 99 8.71 -11.04 -3.81
C ALA A 99 10.19 -11.29 -4.19
N GLU A 100 10.66 -10.70 -5.30
CA GLU A 100 12.02 -10.88 -5.83
C GLU A 100 13.16 -10.71 -4.80
N PRO A 101 13.16 -9.72 -3.89
CA PRO A 101 14.21 -9.58 -2.86
C PRO A 101 14.36 -10.80 -1.95
N TRP A 102 13.32 -11.63 -1.84
CA TRP A 102 13.33 -12.84 -1.02
C TRP A 102 13.83 -14.09 -1.75
N PHE A 103 14.11 -13.99 -3.04
CA PHE A 103 14.60 -15.13 -3.82
C PHE A 103 15.92 -14.84 -4.50
N ARG A 104 16.26 -13.56 -4.70
CA ARG A 104 17.49 -13.15 -5.36
C ARG A 104 18.06 -11.85 -4.77
N PRO A 105 19.37 -11.79 -4.49
CA PRO A 105 20.04 -10.55 -4.13
C PRO A 105 20.10 -9.59 -5.32
N LEU A 106 19.89 -8.30 -5.05
CA LEU A 106 19.87 -7.24 -6.07
C LEU A 106 21.28 -6.70 -6.37
N TYR A 107 22.26 -7.59 -6.61
CA TYR A 107 23.65 -7.23 -6.92
C TYR A 107 23.79 -6.30 -8.13
N GLU A 108 22.85 -6.36 -9.06
CA GLU A 108 22.81 -5.52 -10.27
C GLU A 108 22.61 -4.03 -9.96
N SER A 109 22.14 -3.67 -8.75
CA SER A 109 21.97 -2.28 -8.36
C SER A 109 23.32 -1.62 -8.02
N PRO A 110 23.67 -0.46 -8.62
CA PRO A 110 24.96 0.20 -8.40
C PRO A 110 25.16 0.67 -6.94
N ALA A 111 24.07 0.88 -6.20
CA ALA A 111 24.12 1.25 -4.79
C ALA A 111 24.27 0.03 -3.85
N TRP A 112 24.12 -1.20 -4.36
CA TRP A 112 24.11 -2.41 -3.53
C TRP A 112 25.43 -2.64 -2.79
N PRO A 113 26.62 -2.64 -3.44
CA PRO A 113 27.88 -2.97 -2.76
C PRO A 113 28.24 -1.98 -1.65
N GLY A 114 27.99 -0.68 -1.89
CA GLY A 114 28.23 0.36 -0.90
C GLY A 114 27.27 0.30 0.28
N ALA A 115 25.99 0.00 0.02
CA ALA A 115 24.98 -0.09 1.07
C ALA A 115 25.12 -1.38 1.91
N SER A 116 25.40 -2.53 1.28
CA SER A 116 25.59 -3.80 2.01
C SER A 116 26.83 -3.76 2.88
N GLY A 117 27.95 -3.24 2.37
CA GLY A 117 29.18 -3.04 3.16
C GLY A 117 28.96 -2.08 4.34
N ALA A 118 28.25 -0.97 4.12
CA ALA A 118 27.91 -0.02 5.18
C ALA A 118 26.99 -0.63 6.25
N LEU A 119 25.99 -1.44 5.86
CA LEU A 119 25.13 -2.13 6.81
C LEU A 119 25.89 -3.21 7.59
N ALA A 120 26.79 -3.95 6.94
CA ALA A 120 27.62 -4.97 7.60
C ALA A 120 28.47 -4.37 8.73
N ALA A 121 29.02 -3.18 8.51
CA ALA A 121 29.83 -2.42 9.48
C ALA A 121 29.01 -1.75 10.62
N CYS A 122 27.67 -1.78 10.55
CA CYS A 122 26.82 -1.20 11.58
C CYS A 122 26.70 -2.09 12.83
N ALA A 123 26.61 -1.47 14.01
CA ALA A 123 26.24 -2.16 15.24
C ALA A 123 24.80 -2.72 15.16
N PRO A 124 24.46 -3.77 15.94
CA PRO A 124 23.14 -4.42 15.90
C PRO A 124 21.95 -3.46 16.04
N GLY A 125 22.04 -2.47 16.95
CA GLY A 125 20.97 -1.48 17.12
C GLY A 125 20.74 -0.60 15.88
N SER A 126 21.80 -0.28 15.13
CA SER A 126 21.68 0.46 13.86
C SER A 126 21.10 -0.40 12.74
N LYS A 127 21.42 -1.70 12.71
CA LYS A 127 20.80 -2.68 11.79
C LYS A 127 19.29 -2.81 12.06
N ALA A 128 18.89 -2.92 13.33
CA ALA A 128 17.46 -2.95 13.70
C ALA A 128 16.74 -1.66 13.30
N ARG A 129 17.36 -0.50 13.55
CA ARG A 129 16.81 0.80 13.14
C ARG A 129 16.66 0.91 11.63
N PHE A 130 17.60 0.36 10.86
CA PHE A 130 17.49 0.26 9.41
C PHE A 130 16.30 -0.59 8.98
N ALA A 131 16.15 -1.80 9.55
CA ALA A 131 15.05 -2.70 9.25
C ALA A 131 13.69 -2.03 9.49
N VAL A 132 13.51 -1.40 10.65
CA VAL A 132 12.28 -0.67 10.99
C VAL A 132 12.03 0.49 10.03
N ALA A 133 13.05 1.30 9.71
CA ALA A 133 12.85 2.49 8.90
C ALA A 133 12.65 2.18 7.40
N TRP A 134 13.37 1.22 6.84
CA TRP A 134 13.46 1.02 5.39
C TRP A 134 12.80 -0.26 4.88
N VAL A 135 12.63 -1.27 5.74
CA VAL A 135 12.00 -2.55 5.37
C VAL A 135 10.57 -2.60 5.87
N TRP A 136 10.37 -2.53 7.19
CA TRP A 136 9.05 -2.75 7.81
C TRP A 136 8.19 -1.49 7.84
N GLY A 137 8.78 -0.32 8.08
CA GLY A 137 8.06 0.96 8.14
C GLY A 137 7.25 1.29 6.88
N PRO A 138 7.82 1.17 5.66
CA PRO A 138 7.07 1.39 4.43
C PRO A 138 5.91 0.42 4.26
N ILE A 139 6.08 -0.85 4.65
CA ILE A 139 5.00 -1.87 4.60
C ILE A 139 3.89 -1.50 5.58
N ALA A 140 4.23 -1.10 6.80
CA ALA A 140 3.26 -0.66 7.79
C ALA A 140 2.44 0.55 7.27
N LEU A 141 3.10 1.52 6.62
CA LEU A 141 2.41 2.63 5.97
C LEU A 141 1.50 2.18 4.83
N VAL A 142 1.91 1.21 4.01
CA VAL A 142 1.05 0.62 2.97
C VAL A 142 -0.19 0.00 3.58
N VAL A 143 -0.04 -0.80 4.65
CA VAL A 143 -1.16 -1.44 5.34
C VAL A 143 -2.14 -0.39 5.87
N ILE A 144 -1.63 0.63 6.56
CA ILE A 144 -2.45 1.74 7.09
C ILE A 144 -3.17 2.47 5.95
N ALA A 145 -2.48 2.77 4.85
CA ALA A 145 -3.05 3.45 3.70
C ALA A 145 -4.17 2.60 3.05
N CYS A 146 -3.95 1.29 2.91
CA CYS A 146 -4.95 0.33 2.44
C CYS A 146 -6.17 0.33 3.36
N THR A 147 -5.99 0.23 4.68
CA THR A 147 -7.08 0.26 5.66
C THR A 147 -7.96 1.49 5.47
N PHE A 148 -7.39 2.70 5.39
CA PHE A 148 -8.16 3.91 5.16
C PHE A 148 -8.87 3.95 3.80
N SER A 149 -8.24 3.46 2.73
CA SER A 149 -8.92 3.35 1.43
C SER A 149 -10.08 2.34 1.47
N TRP A 150 -9.95 1.26 2.23
CA TRP A 150 -11.00 0.25 2.40
C TRP A 150 -12.14 0.78 3.27
N SER A 151 -11.84 1.56 4.32
CA SER A 151 -12.86 2.29 5.08
C SER A 151 -13.64 3.26 4.18
N THR A 152 -12.95 3.93 3.25
CA THR A 152 -13.62 4.78 2.24
C THR A 152 -14.54 3.94 1.34
N ALA A 153 -14.06 2.80 0.85
CA ALA A 153 -14.86 1.88 0.05
C ALA A 153 -16.08 1.34 0.81
N TYR A 154 -15.94 1.05 2.11
CA TYR A 154 -17.04 0.64 2.99
C TYR A 154 -18.18 1.66 2.97
N PHE A 155 -17.88 2.94 3.21
CA PHE A 155 -18.90 4.00 3.16
C PHE A 155 -19.54 4.16 1.79
N VAL A 156 -18.80 3.93 0.70
CA VAL A 156 -19.36 3.95 -0.67
C VAL A 156 -20.35 2.80 -0.87
N VAL A 157 -19.99 1.59 -0.46
CA VAL A 157 -20.85 0.40 -0.58
C VAL A 157 -22.08 0.54 0.31
N ASP A 158 -21.90 0.98 1.56
CA ASP A 158 -22.98 1.24 2.52
C ASP A 158 -23.96 2.29 1.99
N ALA A 159 -23.46 3.39 1.41
CA ALA A 159 -24.28 4.42 0.79
C ALA A 159 -25.15 3.88 -0.37
N ILE A 160 -24.60 2.99 -1.19
CA ILE A 160 -25.33 2.36 -2.29
C ILE A 160 -26.41 1.43 -1.74
N LEU A 161 -26.06 0.56 -0.79
CA LEU A 161 -26.99 -0.40 -0.19
C LEU A 161 -28.12 0.29 0.59
N ALA A 162 -27.82 1.41 1.25
CA ALA A 162 -28.82 2.26 1.93
C ALA A 162 -29.67 3.10 0.95
N GLY A 163 -29.48 2.94 -0.37
CA GLY A 163 -30.21 3.70 -1.39
C GLY A 163 -29.97 5.21 -1.32
N GLY A 164 -28.80 5.64 -0.82
CA GLY A 164 -28.45 7.04 -0.62
C GLY A 164 -29.07 7.69 0.63
N ARG A 165 -29.83 6.95 1.45
CA ARG A 165 -30.42 7.45 2.70
C ARG A 165 -29.40 7.48 3.85
N ILE A 166 -28.34 8.27 3.67
CA ILE A 166 -27.23 8.37 4.63
C ILE A 166 -27.17 9.75 5.25
N GLY A 167 -26.78 9.82 6.53
CA GLY A 167 -26.51 11.09 7.19
C GLY A 167 -25.25 11.77 6.65
N TRP A 168 -25.19 13.10 6.73
CA TRP A 168 -24.03 13.92 6.29
C TRP A 168 -22.70 13.54 6.95
N GLY A 169 -22.72 12.84 8.09
CA GLY A 169 -21.50 12.31 8.70
C GLY A 169 -20.77 11.30 7.83
N GLN A 170 -21.48 10.41 7.12
CA GLN A 170 -20.88 9.37 6.29
C GLN A 170 -19.99 9.92 5.15
N PRO A 171 -20.43 10.87 4.30
CA PRO A 171 -19.57 11.42 3.25
C PRO A 171 -18.37 12.20 3.82
N LEU A 172 -18.52 12.83 4.99
CA LEU A 172 -17.40 13.49 5.67
C LEU A 172 -16.36 12.48 6.17
N TYR A 173 -16.78 11.35 6.75
CA TYR A 173 -15.87 10.27 7.13
C TYR A 173 -15.18 9.66 5.92
N ALA A 174 -15.92 9.38 4.84
CA ALA A 174 -15.36 8.87 3.60
C ALA A 174 -14.29 9.81 3.02
N LEU A 175 -14.55 11.13 2.99
CA LEU A 175 -13.58 12.12 2.55
C LEU A 175 -12.35 12.16 3.47
N GLY A 176 -12.55 12.14 4.80
CA GLY A 176 -11.48 12.11 5.77
C GLY A 176 -10.55 10.91 5.59
N PHE A 177 -11.12 9.71 5.46
CA PHE A 177 -10.35 8.49 5.22
C PHE A 177 -9.66 8.48 3.84
N ALA A 178 -10.29 9.03 2.80
CA ALA A 178 -9.66 9.17 1.49
C ALA A 178 -8.43 10.08 1.55
N LEU A 179 -8.53 11.22 2.22
CA LEU A 179 -7.42 12.15 2.41
C LEU A 179 -6.29 11.53 3.24
N LEU A 180 -6.63 10.85 4.35
CA LEU A 180 -5.65 10.15 5.18
C LEU A 180 -4.93 9.07 4.37
N SER A 181 -5.66 8.24 3.63
CA SER A 181 -5.07 7.21 2.76
C SER A 181 -4.10 7.81 1.74
N LEU A 182 -4.50 8.89 1.05
CA LEU A 182 -3.64 9.58 0.07
C LEU A 182 -2.36 10.12 0.71
N MET A 183 -2.46 10.72 1.90
CA MET A 183 -1.29 11.22 2.63
C MET A 183 -0.38 10.06 3.05
N THR A 184 -0.94 8.97 3.59
CA THR A 184 -0.16 7.81 4.00
C THR A 184 0.56 7.15 2.82
N TRP A 185 -0.12 6.97 1.67
CA TRP A 185 0.50 6.52 0.42
C TRP A 185 1.63 7.46 -0.01
N ARG A 186 1.41 8.77 0.05
CA ARG A 186 2.42 9.78 -0.31
C ARG A 186 3.68 9.68 0.54
N PHE A 187 3.56 9.36 1.83
CA PHE A 187 4.71 9.12 2.71
C PHE A 187 5.37 7.77 2.47
N ALA A 188 4.58 6.72 2.21
CA ALA A 188 5.09 5.39 1.91
C ALA A 188 5.96 5.39 0.64
N GLU A 189 5.51 6.07 -0.42
CA GLU A 189 6.16 6.12 -1.74
C GLU A 189 7.62 6.58 -1.68
N VAL A 190 7.96 7.46 -0.74
CA VAL A 190 9.33 7.98 -0.55
C VAL A 190 10.33 6.86 -0.26
N ARG A 191 9.90 5.82 0.45
CA ARG A 191 10.74 4.69 0.86
C ARG A 191 10.45 3.42 0.08
N LEU A 192 9.21 3.23 -0.41
CA LEU A 192 8.83 2.12 -1.29
C LEU A 192 9.68 2.08 -2.56
N ALA A 193 10.06 3.25 -3.10
CA ALA A 193 10.92 3.33 -4.28
C ALA A 193 12.26 2.60 -4.13
N THR A 194 12.77 2.49 -2.90
CA THR A 194 14.04 1.82 -2.57
C THR A 194 13.84 0.59 -1.70
N TRP A 195 12.59 0.19 -1.44
CA TRP A 195 12.25 -0.88 -0.51
C TRP A 195 12.86 -2.21 -0.95
N ARG A 196 12.75 -2.55 -2.24
CA ARG A 196 13.35 -3.79 -2.77
C ARG A 196 14.84 -3.90 -2.49
N LEU A 197 15.59 -2.82 -2.69
CA LEU A 197 17.02 -2.75 -2.40
C LEU A 197 17.27 -2.88 -0.89
N ALA A 198 16.50 -2.15 -0.07
CA ALA A 198 16.60 -2.22 1.39
C ALA A 198 16.37 -3.63 1.94
N THR A 199 15.33 -4.29 1.45
CA THR A 199 14.94 -5.64 1.82
C THR A 199 16.02 -6.64 1.44
N SER A 200 16.58 -6.52 0.23
CA SER A 200 17.67 -7.39 -0.21
C SER A 200 18.93 -7.22 0.65
N ILE A 201 19.35 -5.98 0.92
CA ILE A 201 20.53 -5.71 1.75
C ILE A 201 20.31 -6.17 3.20
N HIS A 202 19.10 -5.97 3.73
CA HIS A 202 18.77 -6.41 5.07
C HIS A 202 18.89 -7.93 5.20
N ARG A 203 18.33 -8.67 4.24
CA ARG A 203 18.39 -10.13 4.19
C ARG A 203 19.82 -10.66 4.12
N GLU A 204 20.63 -10.13 3.22
CA GLU A 204 22.04 -10.48 3.11
C GLU A 204 22.74 -10.32 4.48
N ALA A 205 22.47 -9.22 5.18
CA ALA A 205 23.13 -8.91 6.44
C ALA A 205 22.62 -9.69 7.66
N THR A 206 21.44 -10.33 7.59
CA THR A 206 20.84 -11.06 8.72
C THR A 206 20.75 -12.56 8.53
N GLU A 207 20.42 -13.01 7.32
CA GLU A 207 20.13 -14.42 7.02
C GLU A 207 21.23 -15.04 6.14
N GLY A 208 21.97 -14.22 5.39
CA GLY A 208 22.75 -14.71 4.25
C GLY A 208 21.82 -15.11 3.09
N TYR A 209 22.29 -14.99 1.86
CA TYR A 209 21.58 -15.51 0.69
C TYR A 209 21.98 -16.95 0.37
#